data_AF-A0A525NN19-F1
#
_entry.id   AF-A0A525NN19-F1
#
_cell.length_a   1.000
_cell.length_b   1.000
_cell.length_c   1.000
_cell.angle_alpha   90.00
_cell.angle_beta   90.00
_cell.angle_gamma   90.00
#
_symmetry.space_group_name_H-M   'P 1'
#
loop_
_entity.id
_entity.type
_entity.pdbx_description
1 polymer ?
#
loop_
_entity_poly.entity_id
_entity_poly.type
_entity_poly.pdbx_seq_one_letter_code
_entity_poly.pdbx_strand_id
1 'polypeptide(L)'
;RESVWTLLLYMTGTGAVLSLFLVPFVWIPVRPEDLYLFAAVAIFGTAGMTMMTQAFRLAPAVVVAPLDYTAIIWATALGWLFWNEIPDALTFVGAAVIIASGVFIIWREHQVGR
;
A
#
# COMPACT_ATOMS: atom_id res chain seq x y z
N ARG A 1 -17.61 16.24 -1.43
CA ARG A 1 -16.91 14.96 -1.66
C ARG A 1 -15.88 15.24 -2.74
N GLU A 2 -14.61 15.31 -2.39
CA GLU A 2 -13.55 15.53 -3.38
C GLU A 2 -13.54 14.37 -4.37
N SER A 3 -13.25 14.67 -5.64
CA SER A 3 -13.13 13.67 -6.68
C SER A 3 -11.87 12.83 -6.44
N VAL A 4 -11.93 11.54 -6.74
CA VAL A 4 -10.75 10.65 -6.68
C VAL A 4 -9.59 11.23 -7.49
N TRP A 5 -9.91 11.84 -8.64
CA TRP A 5 -8.94 12.52 -9.50
C TRP A 5 -8.24 13.70 -8.81
N THR A 6 -8.96 14.46 -7.99
CA THR A 6 -8.40 15.57 -7.22
C THR A 6 -7.44 15.05 -6.14
N LEU A 7 -7.80 13.96 -5.48
CA LEU A 7 -6.98 13.35 -4.42
C LEU A 7 -5.69 12.74 -4.99
N LEU A 8 -5.79 12.05 -6.14
CA LEU A 8 -4.62 11.54 -6.87
C LEU A 8 -3.70 12.68 -7.34
N LEU A 9 -4.27 13.76 -7.85
CA LEU A 9 -3.50 14.92 -8.31
C LEU A 9 -2.74 15.57 -7.15
N TYR A 10 -3.36 15.72 -5.98
CA TYR A 10 -2.66 16.26 -4.81
C TYR A 10 -1.57 15.33 -4.29
N MET A 11 -1.86 14.03 -4.13
CA MET A 11 -0.89 13.08 -3.57
C MET A 11 0.35 12.93 -4.47
N THR A 12 0.14 12.70 -5.77
CA THR A 12 1.23 12.56 -6.73
C THR A 12 1.88 13.90 -7.05
N GLY A 13 1.09 14.97 -7.19
CA GLY A 13 1.60 16.30 -7.52
C GLY A 13 2.46 16.89 -6.41
N THR A 14 2.04 16.76 -5.14
CA THR A 14 2.86 17.18 -4.00
C THR A 14 4.14 16.36 -3.92
N GLY A 15 4.08 15.03 -4.11
CA GLY A 15 5.26 14.17 -4.16
C GLY A 15 6.24 14.59 -5.27
N ALA A 16 5.74 14.89 -6.47
CA ALA A 16 6.54 15.35 -7.59
C ALA A 16 7.20 16.72 -7.31
N VAL A 17 6.45 17.67 -6.77
CA VAL A 17 6.98 18.99 -6.39
C VAL A 17 8.07 18.86 -5.33
N LEU A 18 7.85 18.04 -4.30
CA LEU A 18 8.86 17.79 -3.27
C LEU A 18 10.11 17.14 -3.89
N SER A 19 9.93 16.16 -4.77
CA SER A 19 11.04 15.47 -5.43
C SER A 19 11.91 16.41 -6.26
N LEU A 20 11.33 17.47 -6.85
CA LEU A 20 12.07 18.44 -7.66
C LEU A 20 13.19 19.14 -6.87
N PHE A 21 12.98 19.37 -5.57
CA PHE A 21 14.00 19.95 -4.71
C PHE A 21 15.15 18.98 -4.39
N LEU A 22 14.89 17.66 -4.42
CA LEU A 22 15.88 16.62 -4.14
C LEU A 22 16.65 16.18 -5.39
N VAL A 23 15.99 16.18 -6.55
CA VAL A 23 16.57 15.80 -7.86
C VAL A 23 18.00 16.34 -8.06
N PRO A 24 18.32 17.64 -7.91
CA PRO A 24 19.67 18.13 -8.17
C PRO A 24 20.77 17.51 -7.29
N PHE A 25 20.42 16.93 -6.13
CA PHE A 25 21.36 16.34 -5.19
C PHE A 25 21.53 14.83 -5.35
N VAL A 26 20.49 14.11 -5.78
CA VAL A 26 20.46 12.63 -5.77
C VAL A 26 20.11 12.01 -7.14
N TRP A 27 20.11 12.80 -8.21
CA TRP A 27 19.71 12.32 -9.54
C TRP A 27 20.56 11.14 -10.04
N ILE A 28 19.87 10.07 -10.46
CA ILE A 28 20.44 8.93 -11.14
C ILE A 28 19.81 8.88 -12.54
N PRO A 29 20.60 8.84 -13.63
CA PRO A 29 20.06 8.77 -14.98
C PRO A 29 19.21 7.51 -15.19
N VAL A 30 17.98 7.71 -15.67
CA VAL A 30 17.04 6.62 -15.98
C VAL A 30 17.53 5.88 -17.22
N ARG A 31 17.70 4.57 -17.11
CA ARG A 31 18.01 3.74 -18.27
C ARG A 31 16.74 3.48 -19.08
N PRO A 32 16.79 3.49 -20.42
CA PRO A 32 15.62 3.23 -21.25
C PRO A 32 14.98 1.85 -21.00
N GLU A 33 15.80 0.88 -20.60
CA GLU A 33 15.34 -0.45 -20.21
C GLU A 33 14.42 -0.42 -18.99
N ASP A 34 14.53 0.54 -18.08
CA ASP A 34 13.70 0.58 -16.86
C ASP A 34 12.33 1.25 -17.09
N LEU A 35 12.10 1.85 -18.26
CA LEU A 35 10.87 2.61 -18.54
C LEU A 35 9.60 1.76 -18.40
N TYR A 36 9.66 0.47 -18.73
CA TYR A 36 8.51 -0.42 -18.55
C TYR A 36 8.18 -0.64 -17.06
N LEU A 37 9.19 -0.65 -16.18
CA LEU A 37 8.99 -0.75 -14.73
C LEU A 37 8.33 0.52 -14.19
N PHE A 38 8.76 1.69 -14.64
CA PHE A 38 8.09 2.95 -14.28
C PHE A 38 6.64 2.99 -14.73
N ALA A 39 6.35 2.50 -15.95
CA ALA A 39 4.98 2.40 -16.44
C ALA A 39 4.15 1.42 -15.59
N ALA A 40 4.71 0.26 -15.23
CA ALA A 40 4.05 -0.70 -14.36
C ALA A 40 3.74 -0.08 -12.98
N VAL A 41 4.72 0.59 -12.35
CA VAL A 41 4.53 1.29 -11.08
C VAL A 41 3.43 2.35 -11.17
N ALA A 42 3.40 3.14 -12.25
CA ALA A 42 2.35 4.14 -12.46
C ALA A 42 0.95 3.52 -12.59
N ILE A 43 0.83 2.42 -13.34
CA ILE A 43 -0.45 1.72 -13.54
C ILE A 43 -0.92 1.09 -12.23
N PHE A 44 -0.09 0.26 -11.59
CA PHE A 44 -0.46 -0.45 -10.36
C PHE A 44 -0.69 0.52 -9.20
N GLY A 45 0.13 1.57 -9.05
CA GLY A 45 -0.04 2.59 -8.02
C GLY A 45 -1.36 3.37 -8.19
N THR A 46 -1.65 3.83 -9.40
CA THR A 46 -2.90 4.58 -9.68
C THR A 46 -4.13 3.69 -9.52
N ALA A 47 -4.07 2.45 -10.01
CA ALA A 47 -5.16 1.48 -9.88
C ALA A 47 -5.41 1.14 -8.40
N GLY A 48 -4.36 0.80 -7.64
CA GLY A 48 -4.46 0.47 -6.22
C GLY A 48 -5.05 1.60 -5.40
N MET A 49 -4.57 2.83 -5.61
CA MET A 49 -5.09 4.00 -4.90
C MET A 49 -6.54 4.32 -5.27
N THR A 50 -6.91 4.15 -6.54
CA THR A 50 -8.30 4.31 -6.99
C THR A 50 -9.19 3.26 -6.33
N MET A 51 -8.80 1.98 -6.35
CA MET A 51 -9.55 0.88 -5.73
C MET A 51 -9.71 1.08 -4.23
N MET A 52 -8.65 1.50 -3.53
CA MET A 52 -8.67 1.80 -2.10
C MET A 52 -9.65 2.94 -1.80
N THR A 53 -9.57 4.02 -2.57
CA THR A 53 -10.49 5.16 -2.43
C THR A 53 -11.94 4.73 -2.66
N GLN A 54 -12.21 3.85 -3.62
CA GLN A 54 -13.55 3.30 -3.83
C GLN A 54 -13.99 2.38 -2.70
N ALA A 55 -13.10 1.55 -2.14
CA ALA A 55 -13.42 0.66 -1.02
C ALA A 55 -13.92 1.46 0.19
N PHE A 56 -13.23 2.54 0.55
CA PHE A 56 -13.66 3.45 1.63
C PHE A 56 -14.94 4.24 1.30
N ARG A 57 -15.31 4.39 0.02
CA ARG A 57 -16.59 5.00 -0.38
C ARG A 57 -17.76 4.03 -0.30
N LEU A 58 -17.51 2.73 -0.50
CA LEU A 58 -18.54 1.70 -0.62
C LEU A 58 -18.81 0.96 0.70
N ALA A 59 -17.80 0.86 1.58
CA ALA A 59 -17.90 0.14 2.85
C ALA A 59 -17.46 1.01 4.05
N PRO A 60 -17.98 0.75 5.26
CA PRO A 60 -17.51 1.41 6.48
C PRO A 60 -16.02 1.15 6.73
N ALA A 61 -15.31 2.16 7.23
CA ALA A 61 -13.86 2.09 7.46
C ALA A 61 -13.45 0.91 8.37
N VAL A 62 -14.31 0.51 9.31
CA VAL A 62 -14.08 -0.64 10.21
C VAL A 62 -13.97 -1.97 9.47
N VAL A 63 -14.64 -2.11 8.32
CA VAL A 63 -14.57 -3.33 7.50
C VAL A 63 -13.37 -3.29 6.55
N VAL A 64 -13.01 -2.10 6.07
CA VAL A 64 -11.89 -1.92 5.11
C VAL A 64 -10.54 -1.99 5.82
N ALA A 65 -10.43 -1.47 7.06
CA ALA A 65 -9.16 -1.42 7.78
C ALA A 65 -8.50 -2.80 7.99
N PRO A 66 -9.22 -3.88 8.40
CA PRO A 66 -8.66 -5.23 8.45
C PRO A 66 -8.13 -5.73 7.11
N LEU A 67 -8.80 -5.40 6.00
CA LEU A 67 -8.38 -5.80 4.66
C LEU A 67 -7.11 -5.05 4.23
N ASP A 68 -6.98 -3.77 4.58
CA ASP A 68 -5.78 -2.98 4.28
C ASP A 68 -4.52 -3.59 4.92
N TYR A 69 -4.63 -4.12 6.15
CA TYR A 69 -3.51 -4.82 6.79
C TYR A 69 -3.06 -6.09 6.05
N THR A 70 -3.93 -6.72 5.25
CA THR A 70 -3.53 -7.88 4.43
C THR A 70 -2.51 -7.52 3.35
N ALA A 71 -2.39 -6.24 2.99
CA ALA A 71 -1.36 -5.75 2.07
C ALA A 71 0.05 -6.09 2.56
N ILE A 72 0.28 -6.21 3.87
CA ILE A 72 1.57 -6.60 4.45
C ILE A 72 1.92 -8.04 4.09
N ILE A 73 0.93 -8.94 4.09
CA ILE A 73 1.11 -10.34 3.71
C ILE A 73 1.50 -10.42 2.23
N TRP A 74 0.78 -9.69 1.37
CA TRP A 74 1.07 -9.64 -0.06
C TRP A 74 2.41 -8.99 -0.37
N ALA A 75 2.75 -7.88 0.28
CA ALA A 75 4.04 -7.21 0.14
C ALA A 75 5.19 -8.15 0.50
N THR A 76 5.04 -8.91 1.59
CA THR A 76 6.03 -9.90 2.02
C THR A 76 6.16 -11.05 1.01
N ALA A 77 5.02 -11.59 0.54
CA ALA A 77 5.00 -12.68 -0.42
C ALA A 77 5.60 -12.28 -1.78
N LEU A 78 5.27 -11.09 -2.28
CA LEU A 78 5.79 -10.55 -3.53
C LEU A 78 7.28 -10.16 -3.39
N GLY A 79 7.68 -9.62 -2.24
CA GLY A 79 9.08 -9.36 -1.88
C GLY A 79 9.93 -10.62 -1.98
N TRP A 80 9.47 -11.70 -1.35
CA TRP A 80 10.11 -13.00 -1.44
C TRP A 80 10.10 -13.56 -2.87
N LEU A 81 8.98 -13.46 -3.60
CA LEU A 81 8.86 -14.05 -4.93
C LEU A 81 9.72 -13.36 -6.00
N PHE A 82 9.77 -12.04 -6.00
CA PHE A 82 10.43 -11.26 -7.06
C PHE A 82 11.87 -10.88 -6.70
N TRP A 83 12.16 -10.65 -5.41
CA TRP A 83 13.47 -10.18 -4.94
C TRP A 83 14.21 -11.19 -4.07
N ASN A 84 13.60 -12.34 -3.77
CA ASN A 84 14.16 -13.35 -2.86
C ASN A 84 14.55 -12.77 -1.49
N GLU A 85 13.90 -11.68 -1.09
CA GLU A 85 14.08 -11.03 0.21
C GLU A 85 13.38 -11.88 1.27
N ILE A 86 14.17 -12.45 2.16
CA ILE A 86 13.65 -13.20 3.31
C ILE A 86 13.35 -12.19 4.42
N PRO A 87 12.13 -12.19 4.97
CA PRO A 87 11.76 -11.26 6.03
C PRO A 87 12.67 -11.43 7.24
N ASP A 88 13.19 -10.32 7.76
CA ASP A 88 14.00 -10.33 8.97
C ASP A 88 13.16 -10.70 10.21
N ALA A 89 13.82 -11.05 11.32
CA ALA A 89 13.15 -11.45 12.56
C ALA A 89 12.11 -10.42 13.03
N LEU A 90 12.36 -9.13 12.82
CA LEU A 90 11.42 -8.04 13.15
C LEU A 90 10.16 -8.06 12.28
N THR A 91 10.27 -8.44 11.01
CA THR A 91 9.11 -8.57 10.11
C THR A 91 8.19 -9.71 10.56
N PHE A 92 8.77 -10.81 11.05
CA PHE A 92 8.00 -11.91 11.65
C PHE A 92 7.26 -11.47 12.93
N VAL A 93 7.89 -10.67 13.78
CA VAL A 93 7.23 -10.11 14.98
C VAL A 93 6.07 -9.19 14.59
N GLY A 94 6.27 -8.30 13.60
CA GLY A 94 5.21 -7.45 13.07
C GLY A 94 4.05 -8.27 12.48
N ALA A 95 4.36 -9.31 11.69
CA ALA A 95 3.37 -10.22 11.14
C ALA A 95 2.57 -10.94 12.24
N ALA A 96 3.23 -11.39 13.32
CA ALA A 96 2.56 -12.02 14.45
C ALA A 96 1.56 -11.07 15.15
N VAL A 97 1.93 -9.79 15.33
CA VAL A 97 1.03 -8.77 15.92
C VAL A 97 -0.19 -8.52 15.03
N ILE A 98 0.00 -8.45 13.71
CA ILE A 98 -1.11 -8.26 12.75
C ILE A 98 -2.06 -9.46 12.80
N ILE A 99 -1.52 -10.68 12.76
CA ILE A 99 -2.32 -11.92 12.85
C ILE A 99 -3.09 -11.96 14.18
N ALA A 100 -2.42 -11.66 15.30
CA ALA A 100 -3.07 -11.63 16.61
C ALA A 100 -4.20 -10.58 16.68
N SER A 101 -4.00 -9.42 16.06
CA SER A 101 -5.01 -8.36 15.99
C SER A 101 -6.21 -8.79 15.13
N GLY A 102 -5.96 -9.44 13.99
CA GLY A 102 -7.02 -9.99 13.14
C GLY A 102 -7.85 -11.06 13.85
N VAL A 103 -7.19 -12.00 14.54
CA VAL A 103 -7.85 -13.02 15.37
C VAL A 103 -8.64 -12.38 16.50
N PHE A 104 -8.09 -11.36 17.17
CA PHE A 104 -8.79 -10.64 18.23
C PHE A 104 -10.07 -9.93 17.74
N ILE A 105 -10.03 -9.30 16.57
CA ILE A 105 -11.20 -8.65 15.95
C ILE A 105 -12.29 -9.68 15.67
N ILE A 106 -11.93 -10.80 15.02
CA ILE A 106 -12.88 -11.89 14.71
C ILE A 106 -13.48 -12.46 16.00
N TRP A 107 -12.65 -12.71 17.00
CA TRP A 107 -13.10 -13.22 18.29
C TRP A 107 -14.04 -12.23 19.00
N ARG A 108 -13.75 -10.92 18.94
CA ARG A 108 -14.60 -9.87 19.49
C ARG A 108 -15.94 -9.77 18.77
N GLU A 109 -15.96 -9.78 17.44
CA GLU A 109 -17.20 -9.73 16.65
C GLU A 109 -18.10 -10.94 16.93
N HIS A 110 -17.51 -12.12 17.11
CA HIS A 110 -18.23 -13.34 17.46
C HIS A 110 -18.84 -13.30 18.87
N GLN A 111 -18.33 -12.46 19.77
CA GLN A 111 -18.86 -12.25 21.13
C GLN A 111 -19.93 -11.15 21.17
N VAL A 112 -19.83 -10.11 20.33
CA VAL A 112 -20.79 -8.99 20.27
C VAL A 112 -22.04 -9.35 19.44
N GLY A 113 -21.97 -10.38 18.59
CA GLY A 113 -23.12 -10.92 17.84
C GLY A 113 -24.08 -11.82 18.63
N ARG A 114 -24.02 -11.82 19.97
CA ARG A 114 -25.02 -12.40 20.88
C ARG A 114 -25.75 -11.29 21.62
#